data_AF-A0A8S3J5E6-F1
#
_entry.id   AF-A0A8S3J5E6-F1
#
_cell.length_a   1.000
_cell.length_b   1.000
_cell.length_c   1.000
_cell.angle_alpha   90.00
_cell.angle_beta   90.00
_cell.angle_gamma   90.00
#
_symmetry.space_group_name_H-M   'P 1'
#
loop_
_entity.id
_entity.type
_entity.pdbx_description
1 polymer ?
#
loop_
_entity_poly.entity_id
_entity_poly.type
_entity_poly.pdbx_seq_one_letter_code
_entity_poly.pdbx_strand_id
1 'polypeptide(L)'
;SFFFFLLEKSRKIRANNQDANAAKEFAGNQISTSKYNLLTFLPKNLFEQFRRLANAYFLFLLCLQLIPQISSLAPVTTILPLVFVLSLTAIKDASDDIARHRSDSQVNNRETKTVVGGELVTKKWKDIQVGDMVRLENNEFVTADIVLISTSLDNGLCFIETAELDGETNLKVRQALEET
;
A
#
# COMPACT_ATOMS: atom_id res chain seq x y z
N SER A 1 24.67 25.14 -1.50
CA SER A 1 23.23 25.45 -1.61
C SER A 1 22.76 24.92 -2.95
N PHE A 2 22.45 23.62 -3.02
CA PHE A 2 22.14 22.93 -4.28
C PHE A 2 20.65 23.13 -4.54
N PHE A 3 20.38 23.95 -5.54
CA PHE A 3 19.08 24.43 -5.97
C PHE A 3 18.30 23.25 -6.59
N PHE A 4 17.69 22.43 -5.75
CA PHE A 4 16.75 21.39 -6.16
C PHE A 4 15.38 22.04 -6.39
N PHE A 5 15.26 22.75 -7.51
CA PHE A 5 13.95 23.08 -8.08
C PHE A 5 13.30 21.74 -8.45
N LEU A 6 12.58 21.14 -7.49
CA LEU A 6 11.52 20.20 -7.81
C LEU A 6 10.62 20.94 -8.79
N LEU A 7 10.62 20.50 -10.05
CA LEU A 7 9.56 20.81 -11.01
C LEU A 7 8.24 20.49 -10.30
N GLU A 8 7.64 21.49 -9.68
CA GLU A 8 6.35 21.39 -9.03
C GLU A 8 5.36 21.17 -10.16
N LYS A 9 5.10 19.89 -10.47
CA LYS A 9 4.07 19.49 -11.42
C LYS A 9 2.73 19.93 -10.86
N SER A 10 2.32 21.15 -11.18
CA SER A 10 0.99 21.64 -10.80
C SER A 10 -0.07 20.77 -11.48
N ARG A 11 -0.93 20.17 -10.67
CA ARG A 11 -2.04 19.34 -11.14
C ARG A 11 -3.29 20.19 -11.14
N LYS A 12 -3.88 20.42 -12.31
CA LYS A 12 -5.22 21.04 -12.43
C LYS A 12 -6.26 19.93 -12.46
N ILE A 13 -7.24 19.95 -11.58
CA ILE A 13 -8.31 18.96 -11.50
C ILE A 13 -9.63 19.67 -11.78
N ARG A 14 -10.52 19.06 -12.58
CA ARG A 14 -11.89 19.53 -12.74
C ARG A 14 -12.80 18.69 -11.86
N ALA A 15 -13.54 19.33 -10.96
CA ALA A 15 -14.48 18.64 -10.08
C ALA A 15 -15.64 18.03 -10.90
N ASN A 16 -16.00 16.79 -10.56
CA ASN A 16 -17.09 16.01 -11.13
C ASN A 16 -17.06 15.91 -12.67
N ASN A 17 -15.87 15.90 -13.28
CA ASN A 17 -15.70 15.78 -14.72
C ASN A 17 -14.61 14.76 -15.06
N GLN A 18 -15.03 13.51 -15.22
CA GLN A 18 -14.13 12.39 -15.46
C GLN A 18 -13.45 12.50 -16.83
N ASP A 19 -14.18 12.87 -17.88
CA ASP A 19 -13.63 12.98 -19.25
C ASP A 19 -12.50 14.01 -19.34
N ALA A 20 -12.65 15.17 -18.69
CA ALA A 20 -11.62 16.20 -18.68
C ALA A 20 -10.41 15.85 -17.82
N ASN A 21 -10.55 14.90 -16.89
CA ASN A 21 -9.47 14.39 -16.04
C ASN A 21 -8.82 13.12 -16.63
N ALA A 22 -9.52 12.36 -17.47
CA ALA A 22 -9.03 11.12 -18.08
C ALA A 22 -7.76 11.34 -18.91
N ALA A 23 -7.64 12.49 -19.58
CA ALA A 23 -6.46 12.88 -20.35
C ALA A 23 -5.19 13.08 -19.51
N LYS A 24 -5.27 13.06 -18.17
CA LYS A 24 -4.16 13.39 -17.26
C LYS A 24 -3.49 12.18 -16.59
N GLU A 25 -3.87 10.95 -16.95
CA GLU A 25 -3.28 9.69 -16.47
C GLU A 25 -2.99 9.68 -14.96
N PHE A 26 -4.00 9.98 -14.14
CA PHE A 26 -3.87 9.88 -12.69
C PHE A 26 -3.72 8.42 -12.25
N ALA A 27 -2.95 8.19 -11.18
CA ALA A 27 -2.89 6.88 -10.55
C ALA A 27 -4.28 6.50 -10.00
N GLY A 28 -4.63 5.21 -10.07
CA GLY A 28 -5.85 4.69 -9.48
C GLY A 28 -5.80 4.67 -7.95
N ASN A 29 -6.96 4.59 -7.30
CA ASN A 29 -7.09 4.57 -5.85
C ASN A 29 -6.95 3.16 -5.23
N GLN A 30 -6.37 2.20 -5.96
CA GLN A 30 -6.16 0.85 -5.46
C GLN A 30 -4.87 0.80 -4.63
N ILE A 31 -4.97 0.28 -3.41
CA ILE A 31 -3.83 0.03 -2.54
C ILE A 31 -3.36 -1.42 -2.73
N SER A 32 -2.04 -1.60 -2.84
CA SER A 32 -1.40 -2.93 -2.84
C SER A 32 -0.12 -2.86 -2.02
N THR A 33 -0.13 -3.55 -0.88
CA THR A 33 1.00 -3.66 0.06
C THR A 33 1.66 -5.04 -0.02
N SER A 34 0.99 -6.02 -0.63
CA SER A 34 1.55 -7.34 -0.89
C SER A 34 2.71 -7.30 -1.90
N LYS A 35 3.72 -8.14 -1.66
CA LYS A 35 4.98 -8.15 -2.41
C LYS A 35 5.06 -9.28 -3.41
N TYR A 36 4.28 -10.34 -3.22
CA TYR A 36 4.37 -11.57 -3.97
C TYR A 36 3.04 -11.93 -4.60
N ASN A 37 3.09 -12.39 -5.84
CA ASN A 37 2.07 -13.23 -6.45
C ASN A 37 2.47 -14.72 -6.28
N LEU A 38 1.51 -15.65 -6.35
CA LEU A 38 1.70 -17.10 -6.14
C LEU A 38 2.89 -17.67 -6.93
N LEU A 39 3.04 -17.26 -8.20
CA LEU A 39 4.13 -17.72 -9.08
C LEU A 39 5.47 -17.00 -8.80
N THR A 40 5.42 -15.74 -8.38
CA THR A 40 6.62 -14.93 -8.10
C THR A 40 7.17 -15.15 -6.69
N PHE A 41 6.38 -15.75 -5.80
CA PHE A 41 6.73 -15.92 -4.39
C PHE A 41 8.04 -16.68 -4.24
N LEU A 42 8.11 -17.91 -4.77
CA LEU A 42 9.28 -18.76 -4.61
C LEU A 42 10.58 -18.14 -5.16
N PRO A 43 10.66 -17.70 -6.43
CA PRO A 43 11.91 -17.16 -6.98
C PRO A 43 12.33 -15.85 -6.29
N LYS A 44 11.38 -14.95 -6.02
CA LYS A 44 11.68 -13.64 -5.41
C LYS A 44 12.03 -13.78 -3.92
N ASN A 45 11.26 -14.56 -3.18
CA ASN A 45 11.52 -14.81 -1.76
C ASN A 45 12.89 -15.50 -1.57
N LEU A 46 13.21 -16.51 -2.37
CA LEU A 46 14.49 -17.21 -2.27
C LEU A 46 15.67 -16.27 -2.62
N PHE A 47 15.52 -15.43 -3.64
CA PHE A 47 16.52 -14.41 -3.97
C PHE A 47 16.72 -13.42 -2.81
N GLU A 48 15.65 -12.92 -2.20
CA GLU A 48 15.73 -12.05 -1.02
C GLU A 48 16.39 -12.73 0.18
N GLN A 49 16.10 -14.02 0.40
CA GLN A 49 16.72 -14.79 1.46
C GLN A 49 18.24 -14.98 1.24
N PHE A 50 18.70 -15.27 0.02
CA PHE A 50 20.13 -15.45 -0.27
C PHE A 50 20.93 -14.15 -0.33
N ARG A 51 20.29 -12.98 -0.43
CA ARG A 51 20.97 -11.68 -0.25
C ARG A 51 21.45 -11.45 1.19
N ARG A 52 21.00 -12.24 2.16
CA ARG A 52 21.49 -12.20 3.54
C ARG A 52 22.83 -12.91 3.65
N LEU A 53 23.83 -12.25 4.23
CA LEU A 53 25.20 -12.77 4.35
C LEU A 53 25.27 -14.16 4.99
N ALA A 54 24.45 -14.44 6.00
CA ALA A 54 24.40 -15.76 6.65
C ALA A 54 23.95 -16.87 5.68
N ASN A 55 22.89 -16.63 4.90
CA ASN A 55 22.39 -17.61 3.93
C ASN A 55 23.36 -17.78 2.75
N ALA A 56 24.00 -16.69 2.30
CA ALA A 56 25.06 -16.76 1.29
C ALA A 56 26.28 -17.55 1.78
N TYR A 57 26.66 -17.38 3.05
CA TYR A 57 27.74 -18.15 3.67
C TYR A 57 27.43 -19.66 3.69
N PHE A 58 26.23 -20.06 4.11
CA PHE A 58 25.84 -21.47 4.09
C PHE A 58 25.75 -22.03 2.66
N LEU A 59 25.30 -21.24 1.69
CA LEU A 59 25.30 -21.63 0.28
C LEU A 59 26.72 -21.87 -0.23
N PHE A 60 27.66 -21.01 0.12
CA PHE A 60 29.07 -21.17 -0.25
C PHE A 60 29.68 -22.43 0.40
N LEU A 61 29.42 -22.67 1.69
CA LEU A 61 29.84 -23.90 2.36
C LEU A 61 29.25 -25.15 1.69
N LEU A 62 27.98 -25.10 1.29
CA LEU A 62 27.34 -26.18 0.56
C LEU A 62 28.06 -26.43 -0.78
N CYS A 63 28.39 -25.39 -1.55
CA CYS A 63 29.15 -25.52 -2.79
C CYS A 63 30.53 -26.16 -2.59
N LEU A 64 31.25 -25.79 -1.53
CA LEU A 64 32.54 -26.41 -1.20
C LEU A 64 32.40 -27.90 -0.84
N GLN A 65 31.31 -28.28 -0.16
CA GLN A 65 31.05 -29.66 0.23
C GLN A 65 30.64 -30.57 -0.93
N LEU A 66 30.21 -30.00 -2.06
CA LEU A 66 29.97 -30.75 -3.30
C LEU A 66 31.27 -31.23 -3.97
N ILE A 67 32.43 -30.73 -3.54
CA ILE A 67 33.74 -31.17 -4.03
C ILE A 67 34.23 -32.29 -3.09
N PRO A 68 34.14 -33.58 -3.51
CA PRO A 68 34.43 -34.71 -2.64
C PRO A 68 35.90 -34.78 -2.19
N GLN A 69 36.83 -34.09 -2.86
CA GLN A 69 38.23 -34.03 -2.43
C GLN A 69 38.48 -33.06 -1.26
N ILE A 70 37.58 -32.10 -1.02
CA ILE A 70 37.69 -31.07 0.03
C ILE A 70 36.76 -31.39 1.21
N SER A 71 35.68 -32.15 0.97
CA SER A 71 34.67 -32.45 1.96
C SER A 71 35.05 -33.61 2.88
N SER A 72 35.15 -33.34 4.18
CA SER A 72 35.32 -34.35 5.25
C SER A 72 34.03 -34.64 6.03
N LEU A 73 32.94 -33.91 5.73
CA LEU A 73 31.66 -33.94 6.43
C LEU A 73 30.54 -34.40 5.49
N ALA A 74 29.54 -35.09 6.04
CA ALA A 74 28.36 -35.49 5.27
C ALA A 74 27.58 -34.24 4.81
N PRO A 75 27.28 -34.05 3.51
CA PRO A 75 26.57 -32.87 3.00
C PRO A 75 25.23 -32.59 3.71
N VAL A 76 24.59 -33.64 4.24
CA VAL A 76 23.35 -33.58 5.01
C VAL A 76 23.44 -32.61 6.20
N THR A 77 24.59 -32.52 6.88
CA THR A 77 24.74 -31.67 8.08
C THR A 77 24.67 -30.18 7.77
N THR A 78 24.91 -29.78 6.52
CA THR A 78 24.87 -28.38 6.07
C THR A 78 23.60 -28.08 5.28
N ILE A 79 23.10 -29.06 4.50
CA ILE A 79 21.82 -28.94 3.79
C ILE A 79 20.66 -28.82 4.78
N LEU A 80 20.64 -29.65 5.82
CA LEU A 80 19.49 -29.76 6.72
C LEU A 80 19.18 -28.43 7.45
N PRO A 81 20.15 -27.77 8.14
CA PRO A 81 19.88 -26.48 8.78
C PRO A 81 19.52 -25.38 7.79
N LEU A 82 20.16 -25.34 6.62
CA LEU A 82 19.89 -24.33 5.58
C LEU A 82 18.46 -24.46 5.06
N VAL A 83 18.04 -25.66 4.65
CA VAL A 83 16.68 -25.90 4.17
C VAL A 83 15.65 -25.60 5.26
N PHE A 84 15.94 -25.98 6.51
CA PHE A 84 15.04 -25.72 7.63
C PHE A 84 14.81 -24.23 7.86
N VAL A 85 15.90 -23.44 7.96
CA VAL A 85 15.82 -21.99 8.17
C VAL A 85 15.15 -21.28 6.98
N LEU A 86 15.50 -21.67 5.74
CA LEU A 86 14.90 -21.10 4.55
C LEU A 86 13.40 -21.39 4.47
N SER A 87 12.99 -22.62 4.84
CA SER A 87 11.58 -23.04 4.85
C SER A 87 10.77 -22.31 5.91
N LEU A 88 11.27 -22.19 7.15
CA LEU A 88 10.58 -21.45 8.19
C LEU A 88 10.38 -19.97 7.82
N THR A 89 11.42 -19.37 7.22
CA THR A 89 11.36 -17.97 6.78
C THR A 89 10.36 -17.81 5.63
N ALA A 90 10.38 -18.71 4.64
CA ALA A 90 9.42 -18.69 3.54
C ALA A 90 7.98 -18.86 4.02
N ILE A 91 7.71 -19.78 4.96
CA ILE A 91 6.36 -19.98 5.51
C ILE A 91 5.87 -18.71 6.20
N LYS A 92 6.72 -18.07 7.02
CA LYS A 92 6.39 -16.81 7.67
C LYS A 92 6.08 -15.72 6.64
N ASP A 93 6.98 -15.52 5.68
CA ASP A 93 6.82 -14.48 4.66
C ASP A 93 5.56 -14.70 3.81
N ALA A 94 5.23 -15.96 3.50
CA ALA A 94 4.00 -16.32 2.80
C ALA A 94 2.75 -15.99 3.62
N SER A 95 2.74 -16.33 4.91
CA SER A 95 1.63 -16.02 5.83
C SER A 95 1.42 -14.51 5.95
N ASP A 96 2.50 -13.76 6.16
CA ASP A 96 2.46 -12.30 6.26
C ASP A 96 1.94 -11.67 4.97
N ASP A 97 2.37 -12.16 3.80
CA ASP A 97 1.91 -11.64 2.52
C ASP A 97 0.43 -11.98 2.23
N ILE A 98 -0.04 -13.17 2.59
CA ILE A 98 -1.47 -13.53 2.50
C ILE A 98 -2.32 -12.61 3.39
N ALA A 99 -1.85 -12.31 4.60
CA ALA A 99 -2.53 -11.37 5.49
C ALA A 99 -2.61 -9.97 4.84
N ARG A 100 -1.55 -9.50 4.19
CA ARG A 100 -1.55 -8.24 3.42
C ARG A 100 -2.55 -8.27 2.26
N HIS A 101 -2.58 -9.33 1.45
CA HIS A 101 -3.56 -9.46 0.36
C HIS A 101 -5.01 -9.38 0.86
N ARG A 102 -5.29 -10.01 2.01
CA ARG A 102 -6.63 -9.93 2.65
C ARG A 102 -6.94 -8.51 3.12
N SER A 103 -5.99 -7.85 3.78
CA SER A 103 -6.12 -6.47 4.25
C SER A 103 -6.34 -5.50 3.09
N ASP A 104 -5.50 -5.57 2.06
CA ASP A 104 -5.61 -4.78 0.84
C ASP A 104 -6.98 -4.98 0.17
N SER A 105 -7.47 -6.23 0.09
CA SER A 105 -8.79 -6.52 -0.45
C SER A 105 -9.91 -5.90 0.39
N GLN A 106 -9.81 -5.93 1.72
CA GLN A 106 -10.79 -5.28 2.59
C GLN A 106 -10.82 -3.77 2.36
N VAL A 107 -9.67 -3.10 2.37
CA VAL A 107 -9.56 -1.65 2.16
C VAL A 107 -10.08 -1.26 0.77
N ASN A 108 -9.65 -1.96 -0.29
CA ASN A 108 -10.05 -1.68 -1.67
C ASN A 108 -11.54 -1.87 -1.94
N ASN A 109 -12.21 -2.74 -1.17
CA ASN A 109 -13.64 -3.01 -1.31
C ASN A 109 -14.51 -2.24 -0.29
N ARG A 110 -13.95 -1.37 0.56
CA ARG A 110 -14.75 -0.43 1.36
C ARG A 110 -15.57 0.45 0.43
N GLU A 111 -16.76 0.83 0.87
CA GLU A 111 -17.70 1.61 0.08
C GLU A 111 -17.72 3.07 0.53
N THR A 112 -18.02 3.98 -0.39
CA THR A 112 -18.28 5.39 -0.11
C THR A 112 -19.30 5.94 -1.11
N LYS A 113 -19.96 7.05 -0.76
CA LYS A 113 -20.95 7.69 -1.63
C LYS A 113 -20.28 8.74 -2.50
N THR A 114 -20.52 8.68 -3.80
CA THR A 114 -20.04 9.66 -4.79
C THR A 114 -21.21 10.35 -5.49
N VAL A 115 -21.02 11.60 -5.91
CA VAL A 115 -22.04 12.31 -6.70
C VAL A 115 -21.78 12.06 -8.18
N VAL A 116 -22.74 11.45 -8.89
CA VAL A 116 -22.68 11.22 -10.33
C VAL A 116 -23.99 11.70 -10.94
N GLY A 117 -23.93 12.67 -11.87
CA GLY A 117 -25.13 13.22 -12.50
C GLY A 117 -26.11 13.90 -11.54
N GLY A 118 -25.65 14.32 -10.36
CA GLY A 118 -26.49 14.90 -9.30
C GLY A 118 -27.08 13.88 -8.32
N GLU A 119 -26.90 12.59 -8.56
CA GLU A 119 -27.36 11.52 -7.66
C GLU A 119 -26.21 10.93 -6.85
N LEU A 120 -26.52 10.43 -5.65
CA LEU A 120 -25.54 9.73 -4.81
C LEU A 120 -25.48 8.25 -5.21
N VAL A 121 -24.30 7.83 -5.65
CA VAL A 121 -23.98 6.47 -6.08
C VAL A 121 -22.90 5.89 -5.19
N THR A 122 -23.12 4.68 -4.68
CA THR A 122 -22.12 3.95 -3.92
C THR A 122 -21.03 3.41 -4.84
N LYS A 123 -19.77 3.70 -4.53
CA LYS A 123 -18.59 3.16 -5.20
C LYS A 123 -17.65 2.52 -4.19
N LYS A 124 -16.87 1.54 -4.65
CA LYS A 124 -15.77 0.99 -3.86
C LYS A 124 -14.59 1.96 -3.87
N TRP A 125 -13.80 1.96 -2.81
CA TRP A 125 -12.64 2.84 -2.65
C TRP A 125 -11.68 2.75 -3.83
N LYS A 126 -11.37 1.53 -4.30
CA LYS A 126 -10.48 1.32 -5.44
C LYS A 126 -10.98 1.93 -6.76
N ASP A 127 -12.30 2.16 -6.87
CA ASP A 127 -12.97 2.65 -8.09
C ASP A 127 -13.17 4.19 -8.06
N ILE A 128 -12.78 4.86 -6.96
CA ILE A 128 -12.77 6.31 -6.83
C ILE A 128 -11.69 6.91 -7.72
N GLN A 129 -12.02 7.99 -8.44
CA GLN A 129 -11.11 8.67 -9.35
C GLN A 129 -10.91 10.13 -8.97
N VAL A 130 -9.79 10.70 -9.43
CA VAL A 130 -9.46 12.11 -9.19
C VAL A 130 -10.52 13.01 -9.81
N GLY A 131 -11.14 13.84 -8.98
CA GLY A 131 -12.22 14.74 -9.35
C GLY A 131 -13.61 14.24 -8.95
N ASP A 132 -13.76 13.00 -8.48
CA ASP A 132 -15.01 12.51 -7.90
C ASP A 132 -15.35 13.35 -6.65
N MET A 133 -16.63 13.73 -6.53
CA MET A 133 -17.14 14.35 -5.32
C MET A 133 -17.64 13.26 -4.37
N VAL A 134 -17.01 13.15 -3.21
CA VAL A 134 -17.32 12.14 -2.20
C VAL A 134 -18.12 12.79 -1.09
N ARG A 135 -19.20 12.13 -0.66
CA ARG A 135 -19.96 12.49 0.54
C ARG A 135 -19.59 11.51 1.65
N LEU A 136 -18.98 12.03 2.70
CA LEU A 136 -18.66 11.29 3.91
C LEU A 136 -19.74 11.55 4.96
N GLU A 137 -20.17 10.49 5.63
CA GLU A 137 -21.03 10.58 6.82
C GLU A 137 -20.17 10.59 8.10
N ASN A 138 -20.81 10.83 9.25
CA ASN A 138 -20.11 10.85 10.52
C ASN A 138 -19.44 9.49 10.83
N ASN A 139 -18.20 9.54 11.36
CA ASN A 139 -17.36 8.37 11.65
C ASN A 139 -16.98 7.52 10.42
N GLU A 140 -17.12 8.02 9.20
CA GLU A 140 -16.59 7.35 8.01
C GLU A 140 -15.12 7.69 7.79
N PHE A 141 -14.35 6.69 7.37
CA PHE A 141 -12.96 6.89 6.97
C PHE A 141 -12.86 7.64 5.64
N VAL A 142 -11.84 8.48 5.54
CA VAL A 142 -11.49 9.18 4.31
C VAL A 142 -10.82 8.21 3.33
N THR A 143 -11.27 8.21 2.07
CA THR A 143 -10.87 7.22 1.05
C THR A 143 -9.56 7.54 0.33
N ALA A 144 -9.20 8.84 0.29
CA ALA A 144 -8.02 9.41 -0.38
C ALA A 144 -7.83 10.86 0.13
N ASP A 145 -6.77 11.54 -0.30
CA ASP A 145 -6.63 12.98 -0.02
C ASP A 145 -7.78 13.77 -0.67
N ILE A 146 -8.59 14.45 0.15
CA ILE A 146 -9.75 15.22 -0.29
C ILE A 146 -9.60 16.72 0.02
N VAL A 147 -10.32 17.53 -0.74
CA VAL A 147 -10.54 18.95 -0.44
C VAL A 147 -11.94 19.10 0.16
N LEU A 148 -12.03 19.73 1.33
CA LEU A 148 -13.32 19.98 1.99
C LEU A 148 -14.05 21.11 1.26
N ILE A 149 -15.18 20.76 0.64
CA ILE A 149 -16.03 21.70 -0.12
C ILE A 149 -17.15 22.24 0.75
N SER A 150 -17.84 21.35 1.48
CA SER A 150 -18.99 21.71 2.30
C SER A 150 -19.13 20.72 3.46
N THR A 151 -19.87 21.13 4.48
CA THR A 151 -20.13 20.37 5.71
C THR A 151 -21.54 20.67 6.19
N SER A 152 -22.09 19.80 7.04
CA SER A 152 -23.42 19.97 7.62
C SER A 152 -23.49 20.99 8.75
N LEU A 153 -22.36 21.55 9.19
CA LEU A 153 -22.31 22.59 10.23
C LEU A 153 -22.37 23.99 9.60
N ASP A 154 -23.20 24.86 10.17
CA ASP A 154 -23.47 26.22 9.66
C ASP A 154 -22.23 27.13 9.57
N ASN A 155 -21.18 26.82 10.33
CA ASN A 155 -19.92 27.57 10.33
C ASN A 155 -18.86 27.00 9.37
N GLY A 156 -19.22 26.02 8.53
CA GLY A 156 -18.28 25.41 7.60
C GLY A 156 -17.23 24.52 8.28
N LEU A 157 -17.39 24.18 9.56
CA LEU A 157 -16.41 23.33 10.28
C LEU A 157 -16.64 21.83 10.07
N CYS A 158 -15.54 21.09 10.10
CA CYS A 158 -15.48 19.64 10.12
C CYS A 158 -14.40 19.22 11.13
N PHE A 159 -14.66 18.11 11.84
CA PHE A 159 -13.72 17.55 12.81
C PHE A 159 -13.16 16.25 12.25
N ILE A 160 -11.84 16.14 12.24
CA ILE A 160 -11.13 14.98 11.70
C ILE A 160 -10.30 14.37 12.82
N GLU A 161 -10.46 13.06 13.02
CA GLU A 161 -9.58 12.26 13.86
C GLU A 161 -8.38 11.81 13.04
N THR A 162 -7.17 12.07 13.54
CA THR A 162 -5.91 11.68 12.88
C THR A 162 -5.12 10.66 13.69
N ALA A 163 -5.72 10.05 14.71
CA ALA A 163 -5.06 9.12 15.61
C ALA A 163 -4.36 7.96 14.87
N GLU A 164 -4.91 7.48 13.74
CA GLU A 164 -4.29 6.44 12.92
C GLU A 164 -3.02 6.90 12.17
N LEU A 165 -2.84 8.21 11.97
CA LEU A 165 -1.73 8.80 11.22
C LEU A 165 -0.62 9.35 12.13
N ASP A 166 -0.96 10.02 13.22
CA ASP A 166 -0.01 10.69 14.11
C ASP A 166 -0.09 10.26 15.59
N GLY A 167 -1.08 9.44 15.96
CA GLY A 167 -1.31 8.99 17.34
C GLY A 167 -1.95 10.05 18.24
N GLU A 168 -2.33 11.22 17.70
CA GLU A 168 -3.04 12.25 18.47
C GLU A 168 -4.53 11.90 18.58
N THR A 169 -5.06 11.83 19.80
CA THR A 169 -6.48 11.52 20.07
C THR A 169 -7.40 12.75 20.03
N ASN A 170 -6.84 13.93 19.81
CA ASN A 170 -7.61 15.17 19.73
C ASN A 170 -8.17 15.34 18.31
N LEU A 171 -9.43 15.78 18.22
CA LEU A 171 -10.04 16.12 16.95
C LEU A 171 -9.41 17.40 16.38
N LYS A 172 -8.99 17.34 15.12
CA LYS A 172 -8.48 18.49 14.38
C LYS A 172 -9.61 19.17 13.65
N VAL A 173 -9.73 20.48 13.84
CA VAL A 173 -10.73 21.31 13.16
C VAL A 173 -10.24 21.64 11.74
N ARG A 174 -11.11 21.43 10.75
CA ARG A 174 -10.95 21.90 9.36
C ARG A 174 -12.15 22.76 8.99
N GLN A 175 -11.93 23.72 8.11
CA GLN A 175 -12.97 24.63 7.64
C GLN A 175 -13.08 24.54 6.12
N ALA A 176 -14.32 24.47 5.62
CA ALA A 176 -14.63 24.59 4.19
C ALA A 176 -14.32 26.01 3.68
N LEU A 177 -14.11 26.16 2.39
CA LEU A 177 -13.92 27.48 1.77
C LEU A 177 -15.22 28.30 1.89
N GLU A 178 -15.10 29.58 2.23
CA GLU A 178 -16.26 30.48 2.43
C GLU A 178 -17.05 30.75 1.13
N GLU A 179 -16.41 30.61 -0.03
CA GLU A 179 -17.06 30.72 -1.34
C GLU A 179 -17.14 29.32 -1.99
N THR A 180 -18.34 28.71 -1.96
CA THR A 180 -18.66 27.50 -2.73
C THR A 180 -20.00 27.60 -3.44
#